data_AF-A0A9P6NU15-F1
#
_entry.id   AF-A0A9P6NU15-F1
#
_cell.length_a   1.000
_cell.length_b   1.000
_cell.length_c   1.000
_cell.angle_alpha   90.00
_cell.angle_beta   90.00
_cell.angle_gamma   90.00
#
_symmetry.space_group_name_H-M   'P 1'
#
loop_
_entity.id
_entity.type
_entity.pdbx_description
1 polymer ?
#
loop_
_entity_poly.entity_id
_entity_poly.type
_entity_poly.pdbx_seq_one_letter_code
_entity_poly.pdbx_strand_id
1 'polypeptide(L)'
;MTQQIATMIPQLRIEGAPNVVLDTVKKAEDSSDVIVRLYEAYGGRANARLVSSLPIKSIYRCNILEDELEMIIPAGLGTNGFDQTFGMNLTELDGDLMGQKAWKATNGAGLQPAMDWILSHPEVSDEPDADEPPAAQTLGSATTATTAPASSAEEEGEIQNGEQTAQSLGGEGLTISLAAAAERHAIRTQHQNFSESTEAIAPLTPEEKKAKLAELKARLAEKRALKAQEDAEESKKQEKMRRRTGQEISAVKEQMEAKEMKKAFDAKRKEKEEDRLARAKIKAQIEADKQERLAKKEEAKRVAQAEVAAAASSSTVKPTNVPGVAKEYKEARLQIRVPGAAPITHTFSADATLTDVREFLQTQGCTGVFTLSTTFPRKTFGQEDFTKSLKELNLVPSSALMLAYA
;
A
#
# COMPACT_ATOMS: atom_id res chain seq x y z
N MET A 1 12.12 -24.89 -21.94
CA MET A 1 11.42 -23.68 -21.44
C MET A 1 12.14 -23.01 -20.24
N THR A 2 13.31 -23.50 -19.81
CA THR A 2 13.95 -23.11 -18.54
C THR A 2 14.99 -21.98 -18.67
N GLN A 3 15.46 -21.66 -19.87
CA GLN A 3 16.46 -20.59 -20.09
C GLN A 3 15.87 -19.19 -20.25
N GLN A 4 14.54 -19.06 -20.35
CA GLN A 4 13.89 -17.78 -20.67
C GLN A 4 13.58 -16.94 -19.43
N ILE A 5 13.66 -17.51 -18.22
CA ILE A 5 13.36 -16.82 -16.96
C ILE A 5 14.57 -16.00 -16.46
N ALA A 6 15.80 -16.44 -16.75
CA ALA A 6 17.03 -15.81 -16.25
C ALA A 6 17.32 -14.43 -16.86
N THR A 7 16.72 -14.11 -18.01
CA THR A 7 16.84 -12.83 -18.72
C THR A 7 15.62 -11.93 -18.58
N MET A 8 14.58 -12.34 -17.84
CA MET A 8 13.45 -11.45 -17.56
C MET A 8 13.84 -10.47 -16.46
N ILE A 9 13.85 -9.18 -16.80
CA ILE A 9 13.98 -8.10 -15.83
C ILE A 9 12.77 -8.21 -14.89
N PRO A 10 12.96 -8.35 -13.56
CA PRO A 10 11.84 -8.41 -12.62
C PRO A 10 11.03 -7.12 -12.75
N GLN A 11 9.70 -7.24 -12.76
CA GLN A 11 8.80 -6.10 -12.94
C GLN A 11 8.99 -5.03 -11.87
N LEU A 12 9.48 -5.42 -10.69
CA LEU A 12 9.81 -4.54 -9.57
C LEU A 12 11.09 -5.05 -8.88
N ARG A 13 12.04 -4.16 -8.61
CA ARG A 13 13.30 -4.43 -7.89
C ARG A 13 13.61 -3.27 -6.94
N ILE A 14 14.22 -3.57 -5.80
CA ILE A 14 14.70 -2.57 -4.85
C ILE A 14 16.23 -2.57 -4.89
N GLU A 15 16.83 -1.38 -4.99
CA GLU A 15 18.28 -1.15 -5.00
C GLU A 15 18.66 -0.11 -3.95
N GLY A 16 19.94 -0.06 -3.56
CA GLY A 16 20.47 0.98 -2.67
C GLY A 16 20.14 0.84 -1.18
N ALA A 17 19.25 -0.07 -0.79
CA ALA A 17 18.88 -0.31 0.61
C ALA A 17 18.60 -1.80 0.90
N PRO A 18 19.57 -2.57 1.42
CA PRO A 18 19.38 -3.99 1.73
C PRO A 18 18.42 -4.23 2.91
N ASN A 19 18.18 -3.18 3.70
CA ASN A 19 17.25 -3.16 4.83
C ASN A 19 15.79 -2.91 4.43
N VAL A 20 15.53 -2.53 3.18
CA VAL A 20 14.15 -2.34 2.69
C VAL A 20 13.71 -3.61 1.96
N VAL A 21 12.65 -4.21 2.48
CA VAL A 21 12.14 -5.50 2.01
C VAL A 21 10.79 -5.29 1.35
N LEU A 22 10.61 -5.92 0.18
CA LEU A 22 9.31 -6.05 -0.47
C LEU A 22 8.48 -7.11 0.27
N ASP A 23 7.39 -6.70 0.89
CA ASP A 23 6.50 -7.59 1.66
C ASP A 23 5.44 -8.22 0.77
N THR A 24 4.66 -7.38 0.09
CA THR A 24 3.47 -7.83 -0.65
C THR A 24 3.39 -7.17 -2.01
N VAL A 25 3.04 -7.96 -3.03
CA VAL A 25 2.57 -7.50 -4.34
C VAL A 25 1.19 -8.10 -4.56
N LYS A 26 0.15 -7.26 -4.57
CA LYS A 26 -1.24 -7.70 -4.77
C LYS A 26 -1.95 -6.83 -5.81
N LYS A 27 -2.99 -7.36 -6.42
CA LYS A 27 -3.92 -6.54 -7.22
C LYS A 27 -4.78 -5.69 -6.27
N ALA A 28 -5.11 -4.47 -6.67
CA ALA A 28 -6.13 -3.66 -6.00
C ALA A 28 -7.50 -4.35 -6.07
N GLU A 29 -8.33 -4.12 -5.06
CA GLU A 29 -9.67 -4.72 -4.98
C GLU A 29 -10.65 -4.03 -5.93
N ASP A 30 -10.55 -2.71 -6.04
CA ASP A 30 -11.49 -1.88 -6.80
C ASP A 30 -10.97 -1.47 -8.19
N SER A 31 -9.72 -1.81 -8.52
CA SER A 31 -9.11 -1.41 -9.79
C SER A 31 -8.20 -2.50 -10.38
N SER A 32 -7.72 -2.25 -11.61
CA SER A 32 -6.72 -3.10 -12.27
C SER A 32 -5.29 -2.83 -11.80
N ASP A 33 -5.10 -2.00 -10.77
CA ASP A 33 -3.79 -1.56 -10.32
C ASP A 33 -3.07 -2.63 -9.48
N VAL A 34 -1.76 -2.48 -9.35
CA VAL A 34 -0.89 -3.36 -8.55
C VAL A 34 -0.40 -2.58 -7.33
N ILE A 35 -0.72 -3.10 -6.15
CA ILE A 35 -0.31 -2.58 -4.86
C ILE A 35 0.97 -3.29 -4.44
N VAL A 36 1.99 -2.49 -4.12
CA VAL A 36 3.32 -2.93 -3.71
C VAL A 36 3.58 -2.38 -2.32
N ARG A 37 3.83 -3.26 -1.34
CA ARG A 37 4.14 -2.88 0.05
C ARG A 37 5.60 -3.17 0.36
N LEU A 38 6.31 -2.16 0.83
CA LEU A 38 7.70 -2.25 1.28
C LEU A 38 7.78 -1.89 2.76
N TYR A 39 8.70 -2.49 3.51
CA TYR A 39 9.02 -2.08 4.88
C TYR A 39 10.52 -2.02 5.11
N GLU A 40 10.93 -1.19 6.06
CA GLU A 40 12.29 -1.16 6.57
C GLU A 40 12.39 -2.14 7.75
N ALA A 41 13.30 -3.10 7.67
CA ALA A 41 13.35 -4.25 8.58
C ALA A 41 13.94 -3.94 9.96
N TYR A 42 14.64 -2.82 10.13
CA TYR A 42 15.38 -2.47 11.35
C TYR A 42 14.77 -1.31 12.16
N GLY A 43 13.58 -0.81 11.78
CA GLY A 43 12.88 0.30 12.43
C GLY A 43 13.53 1.68 12.22
N GLY A 44 14.35 1.83 11.18
CA GLY A 44 15.10 3.04 10.86
C GLY A 44 14.56 3.82 9.65
N ARG A 45 15.34 4.83 9.20
CA ARG A 45 15.13 5.49 7.91
C ARG A 45 16.02 4.83 6.85
N ALA A 46 15.50 4.70 5.64
CA ALA A 46 16.22 4.10 4.53
C ALA A 46 15.97 4.87 3.23
N ASN A 47 17.02 4.99 2.42
CA ASN A 47 16.94 5.56 1.08
C ASN A 47 17.01 4.41 0.07
N ALA A 48 15.85 3.97 -0.41
CA ALA A 48 15.73 2.86 -1.35
C ALA A 48 15.38 3.36 -2.75
N ARG A 49 15.92 2.70 -3.77
CA ARG A 49 15.57 2.94 -5.17
C ARG A 49 14.64 1.83 -5.65
N LEU A 50 13.39 2.19 -5.95
CA LEU A 50 12.43 1.28 -6.58
C LEU A 50 12.59 1.33 -8.10
N VAL A 51 12.93 0.20 -8.71
CA VAL A 51 13.07 0.02 -10.14
C VAL A 51 11.87 -0.77 -10.64
N SER A 52 11.11 -0.19 -11.57
CA SER A 52 9.95 -0.83 -12.20
C SER A 52 10.19 -0.99 -13.70
N SER A 53 9.78 -2.12 -14.27
CA SER A 53 9.74 -2.30 -15.73
C SER A 53 8.42 -1.83 -16.35
N LEU A 54 7.47 -1.37 -15.52
CA LEU A 54 6.18 -0.85 -15.95
C LEU A 54 6.27 0.67 -16.18
N PRO A 55 5.60 1.21 -17.22
CA PRO A 55 5.56 2.65 -17.44
C PRO A 55 4.84 3.35 -16.27
N ILE A 56 5.54 4.28 -15.63
CA ILE A 56 5.01 5.05 -14.49
C ILE A 56 4.33 6.31 -15.04
N LYS A 57 3.02 6.44 -14.84
CA LYS A 57 2.23 7.60 -15.29
C LYS A 57 2.31 8.79 -14.33
N SER A 58 2.33 8.52 -13.03
CA SER A 58 2.39 9.52 -11.97
C SER A 58 2.95 8.90 -10.70
N ILE A 59 3.55 9.74 -9.85
CA ILE A 59 4.08 9.35 -8.54
C ILE A 59 3.54 10.33 -7.52
N TYR A 60 3.06 9.82 -6.39
CA TYR A 60 2.57 10.65 -5.30
C TYR A 60 3.23 10.24 -3.98
N ARG A 61 3.48 11.24 -3.14
CA ARG A 61 3.74 11.03 -1.73
C ARG A 61 2.41 10.88 -1.01
N CYS A 62 2.21 9.77 -0.31
CA CYS A 62 1.00 9.51 0.45
C CYS A 62 1.27 9.45 1.96
N ASN A 63 0.24 9.69 2.77
CA ASN A 63 0.28 9.44 4.21
C ASN A 63 -0.08 7.95 4.52
N ILE A 64 -0.12 7.57 5.81
CA ILE A 64 -0.45 6.21 6.23
C ILE A 64 -1.91 5.80 5.95
N LEU A 65 -2.79 6.78 5.68
CA LEU A 65 -4.18 6.59 5.30
C LEU A 65 -4.36 6.56 3.77
N GLU A 66 -3.26 6.50 3.02
CA GLU A 66 -3.24 6.46 1.55
C GLU A 66 -3.74 7.74 0.86
N ASP A 67 -3.89 8.85 1.61
CA ASP A 67 -4.25 10.15 1.02
C ASP A 67 -3.07 10.70 0.20
N GLU A 68 -3.35 11.10 -1.04
CA GLU A 68 -2.39 11.78 -1.92
C GLU A 68 -2.06 13.17 -1.37
N LEU A 69 -0.80 13.39 -0.98
CA LEU A 69 -0.35 14.68 -0.44
C LEU A 69 0.26 15.55 -1.53
N GLU A 70 1.23 15.00 -2.25
CA GLU A 70 2.05 15.76 -3.20
C GLU A 70 2.42 14.89 -4.39
N MET A 71 2.27 15.44 -5.60
CA MET A 71 2.73 14.78 -6.82
C MET A 71 4.24 14.98 -6.96
N ILE A 72 4.97 13.87 -7.08
CA ILE A 72 6.41 13.88 -7.28
C ILE A 72 6.68 13.86 -8.79
N ILE A 73 7.24 14.96 -9.31
CA ILE A 73 7.74 15.02 -10.69
C ILE A 73 9.14 14.41 -10.68
N PRO A 74 9.40 13.32 -11.43
CA PRO A 74 10.73 12.74 -11.46
C PRO A 74 11.69 13.72 -12.15
N ALA A 75 12.81 14.02 -11.51
CA ALA A 75 13.86 14.83 -12.11
C ALA A 75 14.40 14.11 -13.37
N GLY A 76 14.19 14.73 -14.54
CA GLY A 76 14.68 14.23 -15.84
C GLY A 76 13.63 14.03 -16.95
N LEU A 77 12.32 14.18 -16.69
CA LEU A 77 11.30 14.03 -17.74
C LEU A 77 11.06 15.34 -18.51
N GLY A 78 11.60 15.42 -19.72
CA GLY A 78 11.16 16.37 -20.74
C GLY A 78 9.70 16.10 -21.15
N THR A 79 8.99 17.14 -21.56
CA THR A 79 7.53 17.20 -21.78
C THR A 79 6.98 16.36 -22.94
N ASN A 80 7.75 15.42 -23.50
CA ASN A 80 7.30 14.58 -24.61
C ASN A 80 7.46 13.10 -24.29
N GLY A 81 6.34 12.44 -23.99
CA GLY A 81 6.18 11.00 -24.12
C GLY A 81 6.84 10.17 -23.02
N PHE A 82 6.00 9.42 -22.30
CA PHE A 82 6.37 8.39 -21.34
C PHE A 82 7.07 7.19 -22.00
N ASP A 83 8.25 7.39 -22.57
CA ASP A 83 9.11 6.30 -23.01
C ASP A 83 10.57 6.72 -22.97
N GLN A 84 11.24 6.41 -21.87
CA GLN A 84 12.62 5.96 -21.85
C GLN A 84 13.02 5.54 -20.43
N THR A 85 13.75 4.43 -20.37
CA THR A 85 14.42 3.87 -19.20
C THR A 85 15.18 4.93 -18.41
N PHE A 86 14.72 5.24 -17.18
CA PHE A 86 15.43 6.14 -16.28
C PHE A 86 16.36 5.37 -15.34
N GLY A 87 17.67 5.55 -15.57
CA GLY A 87 18.65 5.57 -14.50
C GLY A 87 18.85 7.02 -14.09
N MET A 88 18.36 7.44 -12.92
CA MET A 88 18.80 8.69 -12.30
C MET A 88 18.86 8.60 -10.76
N ASN A 89 19.94 9.20 -10.26
CA ASN A 89 20.24 9.48 -8.87
C ASN A 89 19.24 10.50 -8.31
N LEU A 90 18.79 10.25 -7.08
CA LEU A 90 17.99 11.19 -6.30
C LEU A 90 18.89 11.77 -5.22
N THR A 91 19.24 13.05 -5.33
CA THR A 91 19.90 13.82 -4.28
C THR A 91 19.04 15.05 -4.05
N GLU A 92 18.39 15.13 -2.90
CA GLU A 92 18.17 16.40 -2.17
C GLU A 92 17.60 16.09 -0.79
N LEU A 93 18.44 16.30 0.22
CA LEU A 93 18.07 16.50 1.63
C LEU A 93 19.19 17.37 2.21
N ASP A 94 18.80 18.45 2.89
CA ASP A 94 19.59 19.60 3.38
C ASP A 94 20.81 19.30 4.30
N GLY A 95 21.30 18.07 4.37
CA GLY A 95 22.55 17.71 5.05
C GLY A 95 23.79 17.81 4.16
N ASP A 96 23.64 17.87 2.84
CA ASP A 96 24.75 17.64 1.90
C ASP A 96 25.40 18.92 1.34
N LEU A 97 24.71 20.07 1.42
CA LEU A 97 25.26 21.35 0.93
C LEU A 97 26.46 21.81 1.76
N MET A 98 26.42 21.61 3.08
CA MET A 98 27.50 22.01 3.98
C MET A 98 28.73 21.10 3.82
N GLY A 99 28.51 19.80 3.62
CA GLY A 99 29.58 18.84 3.29
C GLY A 99 30.26 19.14 1.96
N GLN A 100 29.49 19.52 0.93
CA GLN A 100 30.04 19.90 -0.37
C GLN A 100 30.78 21.23 -0.34
N LYS A 101 30.30 22.24 0.41
CA LYS A 101 31.01 23.51 0.64
C LYS A 101 32.33 23.27 1.39
N ALA A 102 32.32 22.44 2.42
CA ALA A 102 33.52 22.06 3.17
C ALA A 102 34.54 21.28 2.33
N TRP A 103 34.07 20.34 1.50
CA TRP A 103 34.93 19.57 0.61
C TRP A 103 35.61 20.45 -0.44
N LYS A 104 34.86 21.40 -1.03
CA LYS A 104 35.42 22.37 -1.99
C LYS A 104 36.40 23.33 -1.31
N ALA A 105 36.07 23.86 -0.13
CA ALA A 105 36.94 24.76 0.63
C ALA A 105 38.25 24.11 1.08
N THR A 106 38.22 22.80 1.33
CA THR A 106 39.41 22.00 1.70
C THR A 106 40.09 21.35 0.49
N ASN A 107 39.63 21.64 -0.74
CA ASN A 107 40.13 21.09 -2.00
C ASN A 107 40.29 19.56 -1.99
N GLY A 108 39.36 18.87 -1.34
CA GLY A 108 39.34 17.40 -1.23
C GLY A 108 40.42 16.79 -0.33
N ALA A 109 40.93 17.53 0.66
CA ALA A 109 41.95 17.06 1.62
C ALA A 109 41.49 15.93 2.58
N GLY A 110 40.27 15.40 2.42
CA GLY A 110 39.72 14.28 3.19
C GLY A 110 38.71 14.70 4.26
N LEU A 111 38.19 13.71 4.99
CA LEU A 111 37.04 13.87 5.89
C LEU A 111 37.34 14.73 7.12
N GLN A 112 38.52 14.57 7.75
CA GLN A 112 38.89 15.32 8.96
C GLN A 112 39.00 16.84 8.72
N PRO A 113 39.70 17.32 7.67
CA PRO A 113 39.72 18.74 7.32
C PRO A 113 38.33 19.31 7.01
N ALA A 114 37.48 18.53 6.33
CA ALA A 114 36.11 18.94 6.03
C ALA A 114 35.26 19.09 7.31
N MET A 115 35.41 18.19 8.28
CA MET A 115 34.73 18.32 9.58
C MET A 115 35.19 19.55 10.36
N ASP A 116 36.49 19.83 10.40
CA ASP A 116 37.05 20.99 11.11
C ASP A 116 36.61 22.33 10.49
N TRP A 117 36.44 22.35 9.17
CA TRP A 117 35.85 23.49 8.45
C TRP A 117 34.37 23.71 8.79
N ILE A 118 33.57 22.63 8.88
CA ILE A 118 32.15 22.70 9.26
C ILE A 118 31.98 23.17 10.70
N LEU A 119 32.81 22.69 11.63
CA LEU A 119 32.82 23.09 13.03
C LEU A 119 33.17 24.58 13.24
N SER A 120 33.99 25.14 12.35
CA SER A 120 34.40 26.55 12.40
C SER A 120 33.44 27.51 11.68
N HIS A 121 32.48 27.00 10.89
CA HIS A 121 31.51 27.80 10.12
C HIS A 121 30.04 27.36 10.35
N PRO A 122 29.52 27.37 11.59
CA PRO A 122 28.22 26.77 11.93
C PRO A 122 26.96 27.56 11.51
N GLU A 123 27.06 28.77 10.95
CA GLU A 123 25.90 29.62 10.60
C GLU A 123 25.78 29.96 9.10
N VAL A 124 26.15 29.04 8.20
CA VAL A 124 25.75 29.17 6.78
C VAL A 124 24.40 28.46 6.60
N SER A 125 23.33 29.11 7.09
CA SER A 125 21.94 28.78 6.76
C SER A 125 21.32 29.95 6.01
N ASP A 126 20.79 29.63 4.83
CA ASP A 126 19.78 30.35 4.04
C ASP A 126 20.13 31.74 3.47
N GLU A 127 20.96 31.79 2.43
CA GLU A 127 20.88 32.77 1.33
C GLU A 127 21.34 32.11 0.02
N PRO A 128 20.65 32.27 -1.12
CA PRO A 128 21.13 31.80 -2.42
C PRO A 128 22.22 32.74 -2.94
N ASP A 129 23.47 32.25 -2.99
CA ASP A 129 24.56 32.97 -3.66
C ASP A 129 24.27 33.04 -5.17
N ALA A 130 23.67 34.14 -5.60
CA ALA A 130 23.66 34.58 -6.98
C ALA A 130 24.99 35.32 -7.24
N ASP A 131 26.04 34.58 -7.57
CA ASP A 131 27.17 35.09 -8.35
C ASP A 131 28.10 33.93 -8.78
N GLU A 132 27.89 33.38 -9.97
CA GLU A 132 29.00 32.84 -10.76
C GLU A 132 28.68 33.01 -12.27
N PRO A 133 29.51 33.74 -13.04
CA PRO A 133 29.33 33.87 -14.49
C PRO A 133 29.75 32.58 -15.22
N PRO A 134 29.16 32.26 -16.40
CA PRO A 134 29.41 31.00 -17.08
C PRO A 134 30.82 30.92 -17.65
N ALA A 135 31.52 29.83 -17.33
CA ALA A 135 32.80 29.46 -17.93
C ALA A 135 32.61 29.09 -19.41
N ALA A 136 33.16 29.91 -20.31
CA ALA A 136 33.36 29.57 -21.71
C ALA A 136 34.77 29.00 -21.95
N GLN A 137 34.82 28.03 -22.85
CA GLN A 137 35.94 27.13 -23.14
C GLN A 137 37.13 27.81 -23.87
N THR A 138 38.34 27.43 -23.43
CA THR A 138 39.60 27.18 -24.16
C THR A 138 39.95 27.95 -25.44
N LEU A 139 41.15 28.58 -25.48
CA LEU A 139 42.26 28.27 -26.43
C LEU A 139 43.54 29.13 -26.15
N GLY A 140 44.71 28.48 -26.05
CA GLY A 140 45.95 28.93 -26.70
C GLY A 140 46.96 29.89 -26.01
N SER A 141 48.05 29.28 -25.51
CA SER A 141 49.46 29.71 -25.61
C SER A 141 50.06 30.91 -24.83
N ALA A 142 50.99 30.54 -23.92
CA ALA A 142 52.42 30.92 -23.90
C ALA A 142 52.93 32.09 -23.01
N THR A 143 53.76 31.69 -22.03
CA THR A 143 55.05 32.28 -21.55
C THR A 143 55.09 33.33 -20.42
N THR A 144 55.69 32.85 -19.30
CA THR A 144 56.68 33.49 -18.39
C THR A 144 56.35 34.67 -17.47
N ALA A 145 56.36 34.35 -16.17
CA ALA A 145 57.35 34.80 -15.17
C ALA A 145 57.12 36.09 -14.33
N THR A 146 57.12 35.86 -13.00
CA THR A 146 57.81 36.61 -11.92
C THR A 146 56.97 37.54 -11.02
N THR A 147 57.14 37.27 -9.70
CA THR A 147 57.13 38.17 -8.52
C THR A 147 55.82 38.74 -7.92
N ALA A 148 55.57 38.32 -6.67
CA ALA A 148 54.95 39.12 -5.59
C ALA A 148 55.91 40.26 -5.14
N PRO A 149 55.60 41.21 -4.20
CA PRO A 149 54.48 41.25 -3.21
C PRO A 149 53.88 42.66 -2.84
N ALA A 150 52.87 42.63 -1.96
CA ALA A 150 52.54 43.51 -0.79
C ALA A 150 52.35 45.05 -0.87
N SER A 151 51.18 45.53 -0.38
CA SER A 151 50.94 46.60 0.64
C SER A 151 49.43 46.90 0.71
N SER A 152 48.67 46.55 1.77
CA SER A 152 48.38 47.31 3.01
C SER A 152 47.78 48.72 2.83
N ALA A 153 46.53 48.82 3.30
CA ALA A 153 45.89 49.90 4.09
C ALA A 153 45.95 51.37 3.62
N GLU A 154 44.76 51.98 3.55
CA GLU A 154 44.34 53.37 3.86
C GLU A 154 43.08 53.67 3.02
N GLU A 155 42.09 54.47 3.36
CA GLU A 155 41.58 55.17 4.55
C GLU A 155 40.27 55.82 4.04
N GLU A 156 39.51 56.40 4.96
CA GLU A 156 38.17 56.95 4.75
C GLU A 156 38.09 58.05 3.69
N GLY A 157 37.05 58.01 2.84
CA GLY A 157 36.73 59.04 1.87
C GLY A 157 35.75 60.08 2.43
N GLU A 158 36.28 61.18 2.95
CA GLU A 158 35.58 62.42 3.26
C GLU A 158 35.11 63.10 1.95
N ILE A 159 33.83 63.50 1.86
CA ILE A 159 33.23 64.02 0.61
C ILE A 159 33.30 65.55 0.59
N GLN A 160 34.00 66.12 -0.39
CA GLN A 160 34.08 67.57 -0.64
C GLN A 160 32.96 68.08 -1.55
N ASN A 161 32.57 69.35 -1.33
CA ASN A 161 31.48 70.06 -2.00
C ASN A 161 31.89 70.54 -3.40
N GLY A 162 31.18 70.12 -4.46
CA GLY A 162 31.46 70.61 -5.83
C GLY A 162 30.86 69.84 -7.01
N GLU A 163 30.23 68.67 -6.82
CA GLU A 163 29.65 67.92 -7.95
C GLU A 163 28.13 68.11 -8.03
N GLN A 164 27.66 68.48 -9.22
CA GLN A 164 26.25 68.65 -9.57
C GLN A 164 25.54 67.28 -9.61
N THR A 165 25.26 66.70 -8.45
CA THR A 165 24.40 65.53 -8.31
C THR A 165 23.55 65.73 -7.05
N ALA A 166 22.23 65.55 -7.18
CA ALA A 166 21.25 65.86 -6.15
C ALA A 166 21.61 65.20 -4.81
N GLN A 167 21.84 66.02 -3.79
CA GLN A 167 22.31 65.58 -2.46
C GLN A 167 21.18 64.98 -1.60
N SER A 168 19.91 65.24 -1.93
CA SER A 168 18.75 64.58 -1.31
C SER A 168 17.52 64.58 -2.23
N LEU A 169 16.67 63.56 -2.10
CA LEU A 169 15.39 63.42 -2.78
C LEU A 169 14.25 63.70 -1.78
N GLY A 170 13.43 64.70 -2.05
CA GLY A 170 12.31 65.12 -1.20
C GLY A 170 10.96 64.69 -1.77
N GLY A 171 10.07 64.16 -0.95
CA GLY A 171 8.68 63.89 -1.30
C GLY A 171 7.81 64.09 -0.07
N GLU A 172 6.77 64.92 -0.19
CA GLU A 172 5.74 65.23 0.83
C GLU A 172 6.19 65.07 2.31
N GLY A 173 7.19 65.87 2.71
CA GLY A 173 7.59 66.03 4.12
C GLY A 173 8.71 65.13 4.63
N LEU A 174 9.32 64.27 3.79
CA LEU A 174 10.47 63.46 4.19
C LEU A 174 11.66 63.65 3.22
N THR A 175 12.83 63.96 3.76
CA THR A 175 14.08 64.12 3.01
C THR A 175 14.89 62.81 3.04
N ILE A 176 15.23 62.28 1.87
CA ILE A 176 15.91 60.98 1.72
C ILE A 176 17.31 61.19 1.14
N SER A 177 18.33 60.74 1.87
CA SER A 177 19.75 61.02 1.57
C SER A 177 20.44 59.97 0.68
N LEU A 178 19.80 58.85 0.34
CA LEU A 178 20.42 57.74 -0.41
C LEU A 178 19.43 57.06 -1.37
N ALA A 179 19.86 56.76 -2.60
CA ALA A 179 19.03 56.12 -3.63
C ALA A 179 18.37 54.81 -3.16
N ALA A 180 19.10 53.94 -2.46
CA ALA A 180 18.58 52.69 -1.90
C ALA A 180 17.54 52.90 -0.77
N ALA A 181 17.53 54.07 -0.12
CA ALA A 181 16.49 54.43 0.84
C ALA A 181 15.23 54.96 0.12
N ALA A 182 15.39 55.67 -0.99
CA ALA A 182 14.29 56.17 -1.82
C ALA A 182 13.53 55.02 -2.51
N GLU A 183 14.25 54.02 -3.01
CA GLU A 183 13.66 52.81 -3.61
C GLU A 183 12.84 52.00 -2.60
N ARG A 184 13.38 51.77 -1.39
CA ARG A 184 12.63 51.08 -0.31
C ARG A 184 11.40 51.85 0.16
N HIS A 185 11.41 53.18 0.07
CA HIS A 185 10.25 54.00 0.35
C HIS A 185 9.23 53.90 -0.79
N ALA A 186 9.66 54.05 -2.04
CA ALA A 186 8.83 53.93 -3.24
C ALA A 186 8.10 52.58 -3.31
N ILE A 187 8.75 51.47 -2.93
CA ILE A 187 8.11 50.14 -2.90
C ILE A 187 7.07 50.04 -1.76
N ARG A 188 7.38 50.59 -0.58
CA ARG A 188 6.51 50.49 0.60
C ARG A 188 5.30 51.41 0.54
N THR A 189 5.47 52.63 0.02
CA THR A 189 4.43 53.67 -0.01
C THR A 189 3.87 53.93 -1.40
N GLN A 190 4.38 53.23 -2.42
CA GLN A 190 4.03 53.40 -3.85
C GLN A 190 4.19 54.84 -4.37
N HIS A 191 5.02 55.65 -3.71
CA HIS A 191 5.28 57.03 -4.11
C HIS A 191 6.42 57.09 -5.13
N GLN A 192 6.14 57.60 -6.33
CA GLN A 192 7.06 57.58 -7.49
C GLN A 192 7.67 58.94 -7.84
N ASN A 193 7.16 60.03 -7.26
CA ASN A 193 7.59 61.38 -7.60
C ASN A 193 8.43 61.97 -6.47
N PHE A 194 9.70 62.24 -6.73
CA PHE A 194 10.64 62.83 -5.78
C PHE A 194 11.14 64.17 -6.35
N SER A 195 10.96 65.27 -5.62
CA SER A 195 11.56 66.57 -5.91
C SER A 195 12.96 66.65 -5.32
N GLU A 196 13.97 66.84 -6.15
CA GLU A 196 15.37 67.03 -5.73
C GLU A 196 15.50 68.29 -4.85
N SER A 197 16.02 68.14 -3.63
CA SER A 197 16.28 69.25 -2.70
C SER A 197 17.76 69.33 -2.36
N THR A 198 18.33 70.54 -2.41
CA THR A 198 19.76 70.84 -2.15
C THR A 198 20.06 71.21 -0.70
N GLU A 199 19.10 71.08 0.22
CA GLU A 199 19.35 71.29 1.65
C GLU A 199 20.05 70.07 2.27
N ALA A 200 21.31 70.26 2.64
CA ALA A 200 22.09 69.27 3.39
C ALA A 200 21.48 69.06 4.78
N ILE A 201 20.99 67.85 5.03
CA ILE A 201 20.42 67.45 6.32
C ILE A 201 21.54 67.43 7.36
N ALA A 202 21.39 68.22 8.43
CA ALA A 202 22.34 68.22 9.54
C ALA A 202 22.47 66.80 10.13
N PRO A 203 23.69 66.22 10.21
CA PRO A 203 23.86 64.87 10.73
C PRO A 203 23.44 64.82 12.19
N LEU A 204 22.50 63.91 12.50
CA LEU A 204 22.02 63.65 13.85
C LEU A 204 23.20 63.48 14.82
N THR A 205 23.13 64.13 15.98
CA THR A 205 24.23 64.12 16.95
C THR A 205 24.53 62.67 17.40
N PRO A 206 25.79 62.35 17.76
CA PRO A 206 26.17 60.99 18.14
C PRO A 206 25.36 60.45 19.33
N GLU A 207 24.88 61.32 20.20
CA GLU A 207 24.03 60.95 21.34
C GLU A 207 22.62 60.55 20.93
N GLU A 208 21.99 61.26 20.00
CA GLU A 208 20.65 60.94 19.49
C GLU A 208 20.63 59.64 18.68
N LYS A 209 21.70 59.37 17.92
CA LYS A 209 21.88 58.09 17.21
C LYS A 209 21.98 56.93 18.19
N LYS A 210 22.72 57.10 19.29
CA LYS A 210 22.86 56.08 20.34
C LYS A 210 21.52 55.83 21.06
N ALA A 211 20.74 56.88 21.33
CA ALA A 211 19.42 56.75 21.94
C ALA A 211 18.43 56.00 21.04
N LYS A 212 18.33 56.35 19.74
CA LYS A 212 17.46 55.64 18.79
C LYS A 212 17.87 54.19 18.58
N LEU A 213 19.17 53.88 18.59
CA LEU A 213 19.66 52.51 18.50
C LEU A 213 19.29 51.69 19.75
N ALA A 214 19.38 52.29 20.94
CA ALA A 214 18.93 51.67 22.18
C ALA A 214 17.40 51.41 22.17
N GLU A 215 16.61 52.37 21.69
CA GLU A 215 15.15 52.22 21.55
C GLU A 215 14.77 51.11 20.54
N LEU A 216 15.42 51.06 19.37
CA LEU A 216 15.19 50.01 18.39
C LEU A 216 15.59 48.62 18.90
N LYS A 217 16.70 48.52 19.64
CA LYS A 217 17.10 47.27 20.31
C LYS A 217 16.08 46.84 21.36
N ALA A 218 15.56 47.79 22.15
CA ALA A 218 14.52 47.51 23.14
C ALA A 218 13.23 46.99 22.47
N ARG A 219 12.79 47.64 21.38
CA ARG A 219 11.60 47.21 20.62
C ARG A 219 11.77 45.84 19.96
N LEU A 220 12.97 45.51 19.47
CA LEU A 220 13.27 44.18 18.92
C LEU A 220 13.33 43.12 20.02
N ALA A 221 13.88 43.45 21.19
CA ALA A 221 13.91 42.55 22.34
C ALA A 221 12.49 42.26 22.85
N GLU A 222 11.62 43.27 22.92
CA GLU A 222 10.21 43.12 23.28
C GLU A 222 9.46 42.23 22.26
N LYS A 223 9.66 42.47 20.95
CA LYS A 223 9.05 41.64 19.89
C LYS A 223 9.53 40.19 19.94
N ARG A 224 10.82 39.95 20.22
CA ARG A 224 11.38 38.60 20.41
C ARG A 224 10.80 37.92 21.65
N ALA A 225 10.63 38.66 22.75
CA ALA A 225 10.05 38.13 23.98
C ALA A 225 8.57 37.75 23.78
N LEU A 226 7.79 38.58 23.09
CA LEU A 226 6.39 38.27 22.74
C LEU A 226 6.30 37.00 21.88
N LYS A 227 7.10 36.93 20.81
CA LYS A 227 7.12 35.76 19.92
C LYS A 227 7.52 34.48 20.67
N ALA A 228 8.52 34.56 21.56
CA ALA A 228 8.91 33.42 22.39
C ALA A 228 7.79 32.95 23.33
N GLN A 229 6.95 33.86 23.84
CA GLN A 229 5.78 33.48 24.65
C GLN A 229 4.70 32.81 23.81
N GLU A 230 4.41 33.35 22.62
CA GLU A 230 3.44 32.77 21.68
C GLU A 230 3.86 31.36 21.24
N ASP A 231 5.12 31.18 20.83
CA ASP A 231 5.67 29.88 20.41
C ASP A 231 5.66 28.88 21.60
N ALA A 232 5.91 29.35 22.83
CA ALA A 232 5.82 28.53 24.05
C ALA A 232 4.37 28.13 24.41
N GLU A 233 3.38 28.98 24.11
CA GLU A 233 1.97 28.62 24.28
C GLU A 233 1.47 27.68 23.19
N GLU A 234 1.90 27.89 21.96
CA GLU A 234 1.53 27.05 20.83
C GLU A 234 2.08 25.64 21.01
N SER A 235 3.34 25.49 21.39
CA SER A 235 3.93 24.18 21.71
C SER A 235 3.18 23.46 22.84
N LYS A 236 2.77 24.18 23.90
CA LYS A 236 1.91 23.61 24.97
C LYS A 236 0.54 23.18 24.44
N LYS A 237 -0.07 23.93 23.52
CA LYS A 237 -1.36 23.60 22.89
C LYS A 237 -1.23 22.38 21.97
N GLN A 238 -0.17 22.33 21.15
CA GLN A 238 0.12 21.19 20.27
C GLN A 238 0.38 19.91 21.06
N GLU A 239 1.17 19.96 22.15
CA GLU A 239 1.41 18.79 23.01
C GLU A 239 0.12 18.32 23.70
N LYS A 240 -0.76 19.25 24.13
CA LYS A 240 -2.09 18.89 24.66
C LYS A 240 -2.97 18.24 23.60
N MET A 241 -2.97 18.77 22.38
CA MET A 241 -3.72 18.20 21.25
C MET A 241 -3.22 16.79 20.94
N ARG A 242 -1.90 16.58 20.85
CA ARG A 242 -1.30 15.25 20.64
C ARG A 242 -1.78 14.24 21.69
N ARG A 243 -1.75 14.61 22.97
CA ARG A 243 -2.22 13.72 24.06
C ARG A 243 -3.71 13.43 23.94
N ARG A 244 -4.51 14.44 23.65
CA ARG A 244 -5.96 14.31 23.51
C ARG A 244 -6.32 13.42 22.31
N THR A 245 -5.74 13.67 21.14
CA THR A 245 -5.94 12.84 19.94
C THR A 245 -5.51 11.40 20.18
N GLY A 246 -4.38 11.17 20.89
CA GLY A 246 -3.97 9.81 21.27
C GLY A 246 -4.95 9.10 22.20
N GLN A 247 -5.51 9.82 23.18
CA GLN A 247 -6.56 9.31 24.06
C GLN A 247 -7.86 9.04 23.30
N GLU A 248 -8.25 9.94 22.41
CA GLU A 248 -9.46 9.81 21.59
C GLU A 248 -9.35 8.61 20.64
N ILE A 249 -8.20 8.38 19.98
CA ILE A 249 -7.97 7.19 19.15
C ILE A 249 -8.11 5.91 19.99
N SER A 250 -7.52 5.88 21.18
CA SER A 250 -7.60 4.72 22.08
C SER A 250 -9.04 4.47 22.54
N ALA A 251 -9.77 5.52 22.91
CA ALA A 251 -11.17 5.44 23.33
C ALA A 251 -12.11 5.03 22.18
N VAL A 252 -11.88 5.52 20.96
CA VAL A 252 -12.65 5.13 19.77
C VAL A 252 -12.44 3.65 19.46
N LYS A 253 -11.19 3.17 19.54
CA LYS A 253 -10.87 1.75 19.35
C LYS A 253 -11.57 0.86 20.37
N GLU A 254 -11.48 1.19 21.66
CA GLU A 254 -12.16 0.44 22.73
C GLU A 254 -13.69 0.45 22.56
N GLN A 255 -14.27 1.58 22.16
CA GLN A 255 -15.71 1.66 21.86
C GLN A 255 -16.12 0.83 20.65
N MET A 256 -15.27 0.74 19.62
CA MET A 256 -15.53 -0.09 18.44
C MET A 256 -15.50 -1.57 18.82
N GLU A 257 -14.45 -2.01 19.52
CA GLU A 257 -14.30 -3.40 20.01
C GLU A 257 -15.44 -3.79 20.96
N ALA A 258 -15.84 -2.90 21.88
CA ALA A 258 -16.95 -3.13 22.78
C ALA A 258 -18.31 -3.27 22.05
N LYS A 259 -18.53 -2.45 21.00
CA LYS A 259 -19.73 -2.54 20.16
C LYS A 259 -19.75 -3.83 19.35
N GLU A 260 -18.62 -4.26 18.81
CA GLU A 260 -18.49 -5.52 18.08
C GLU A 260 -18.73 -6.72 18.98
N MET A 261 -18.11 -6.76 20.16
CA MET A 261 -18.35 -7.83 21.15
C MET A 261 -19.82 -7.90 21.58
N LYS A 262 -20.45 -6.74 21.83
CA LYS A 262 -21.89 -6.70 22.18
C LYS A 262 -22.75 -7.22 21.03
N LYS A 263 -22.48 -6.78 19.79
CA LYS A 263 -23.21 -7.24 18.60
C LYS A 263 -23.03 -8.74 18.38
N ALA A 264 -21.83 -9.28 18.61
CA ALA A 264 -21.56 -10.71 18.53
C ALA A 264 -22.33 -11.51 19.60
N PHE A 265 -22.38 -11.01 20.83
CA PHE A 265 -23.15 -11.64 21.91
C PHE A 265 -24.66 -11.64 21.60
N ASP A 266 -25.20 -10.49 21.17
CA ASP A 266 -26.62 -10.36 20.83
C ASP A 266 -26.99 -11.22 19.62
N ALA A 267 -26.12 -11.31 18.60
CA ALA A 267 -26.29 -12.19 17.46
C ALA A 267 -26.31 -13.67 17.88
N LYS A 268 -25.36 -14.09 18.74
CA LYS A 268 -25.33 -15.47 19.26
C LYS A 268 -26.56 -15.80 20.10
N ARG A 269 -27.09 -14.83 20.86
CA ARG A 269 -28.32 -14.99 21.62
C ARG A 269 -29.54 -15.16 20.70
N LYS A 270 -29.61 -14.35 19.65
CA LYS A 270 -30.69 -14.40 18.64
C LYS A 270 -30.65 -15.69 17.83
N GLU A 271 -29.48 -16.11 17.36
CA GLU A 271 -29.29 -17.38 16.65
C GLU A 271 -29.73 -18.57 17.51
N LYS A 272 -29.37 -18.59 18.80
CA LYS A 272 -29.81 -19.63 19.74
C LYS A 272 -31.33 -19.66 19.92
N GLU A 273 -31.98 -18.50 19.93
CA GLU A 273 -33.43 -18.40 20.04
C GLU A 273 -34.14 -18.85 18.75
N GLU A 274 -33.60 -18.47 17.59
CA GLU A 274 -34.10 -18.89 16.28
C GLU A 274 -33.93 -20.40 16.06
N ASP A 275 -32.78 -21.00 16.43
CA ASP A 275 -32.57 -22.45 16.37
C ASP A 275 -33.54 -23.19 17.30
N ARG A 276 -33.77 -22.67 18.52
CA ARG A 276 -34.77 -23.22 19.44
C ARG A 276 -36.17 -23.18 18.82
N LEU A 277 -36.55 -22.07 18.19
CA LEU A 277 -37.85 -21.90 17.56
C LEU A 277 -38.00 -22.80 16.33
N ALA A 278 -36.96 -22.91 15.50
CA ALA A 278 -36.94 -23.78 14.32
C ALA A 278 -37.07 -25.26 14.72
N ARG A 279 -36.33 -25.70 15.75
CA ARG A 279 -36.45 -27.05 16.31
C ARG A 279 -37.84 -27.31 16.88
N ALA A 280 -38.43 -26.35 17.59
CA ALA A 280 -39.79 -26.47 18.10
C ALA A 280 -40.81 -26.60 16.95
N LYS A 281 -40.64 -25.84 15.86
CA LYS A 281 -41.50 -25.91 14.67
C LYS A 281 -41.40 -27.26 13.96
N ILE A 282 -40.18 -27.77 13.75
CA ILE A 282 -39.96 -29.10 13.14
C ILE A 282 -40.60 -30.18 14.03
N LYS A 283 -40.40 -30.10 15.34
CA LYS A 283 -41.00 -31.05 16.29
C LYS A 283 -42.52 -31.02 16.24
N ALA A 284 -43.13 -29.83 16.19
CA ALA A 284 -44.58 -29.68 16.05
C ALA A 284 -45.10 -30.25 14.72
N GLN A 285 -44.36 -30.06 13.63
CA GLN A 285 -44.71 -30.60 12.32
C GLN A 285 -44.63 -32.13 12.28
N ILE A 286 -43.62 -32.73 12.90
CA ILE A 286 -43.51 -34.19 13.04
C ILE A 286 -44.65 -34.75 13.90
N GLU A 287 -45.02 -34.07 14.99
CA GLU A 287 -46.14 -34.51 15.83
C GLU A 287 -47.47 -34.41 15.09
N ALA A 288 -47.70 -33.33 14.33
CA ALA A 288 -48.89 -33.18 13.49
C ALA A 288 -48.97 -34.28 12.41
N ASP A 289 -47.89 -34.55 11.68
CA ASP A 289 -47.83 -35.62 10.65
C ASP A 289 -48.03 -37.01 11.27
N LYS A 290 -47.44 -37.24 12.45
CA LYS A 290 -47.64 -38.49 13.21
C LYS A 290 -49.09 -38.65 13.64
N GLN A 291 -49.75 -37.59 14.12
CA GLN A 291 -51.15 -37.62 14.51
C GLN A 291 -52.06 -37.83 13.30
N GLU A 292 -51.81 -37.16 12.17
CA GLU A 292 -52.58 -37.35 10.94
C GLU A 292 -52.47 -38.80 10.43
N ARG A 293 -51.27 -39.38 10.42
CA ARG A 293 -51.08 -40.79 10.03
C ARG A 293 -51.77 -41.76 10.97
N LEU A 294 -51.77 -41.47 12.28
CA LEU A 294 -52.50 -42.28 13.26
C LEU A 294 -54.02 -42.16 13.05
N ALA A 295 -54.54 -40.95 12.86
CA ALA A 295 -55.95 -40.70 12.59
C ALA A 295 -56.40 -41.40 11.29
N LYS A 296 -55.63 -41.27 10.21
CA LYS A 296 -55.90 -41.93 8.92
C LYS A 296 -55.83 -43.45 9.02
N LYS A 297 -54.93 -43.99 9.86
CA LYS A 297 -54.85 -45.44 10.13
C LYS A 297 -56.03 -45.92 10.96
N GLU A 298 -56.47 -45.17 11.97
CA GLU A 298 -57.68 -45.49 12.73
C GLU A 298 -58.94 -45.41 11.86
N GLU A 299 -59.04 -44.39 11.02
CA GLU A 299 -60.14 -44.23 10.08
C GLU A 299 -60.17 -45.37 9.07
N ALA A 300 -59.04 -45.71 8.45
CA ALA A 300 -58.94 -46.87 7.56
C ALA A 300 -59.28 -48.18 8.28
N LYS A 301 -58.90 -48.33 9.56
CA LYS A 301 -59.26 -49.51 10.36
C LYS A 301 -60.76 -49.53 10.70
N ARG A 302 -61.39 -48.38 10.95
CA ARG A 302 -62.85 -48.27 11.13
C ARG A 302 -63.60 -48.61 9.85
N VAL A 303 -63.16 -48.09 8.70
CA VAL A 303 -63.75 -48.41 7.39
C VAL A 303 -63.58 -49.91 7.08
N ALA A 304 -62.38 -50.48 7.27
CA ALA A 304 -62.15 -51.90 7.08
C ALA A 304 -62.96 -52.78 8.04
N GLN A 305 -63.16 -52.39 9.30
CA GLN A 305 -64.04 -53.13 10.22
C GLN A 305 -65.52 -53.02 9.84
N ALA A 306 -65.95 -51.89 9.28
CA ALA A 306 -67.30 -51.75 8.71
C ALA A 306 -67.47 -52.59 7.43
N GLU A 307 -66.45 -52.71 6.59
CA GLU A 307 -66.45 -53.59 5.41
C GLU A 307 -66.38 -55.09 5.77
N VAL A 308 -65.64 -55.47 6.83
CA VAL A 308 -65.59 -56.88 7.30
C VAL A 308 -66.90 -57.30 7.99
N ALA A 309 -67.64 -56.36 8.59
CA ALA A 309 -69.00 -56.62 9.06
C ALA A 309 -70.02 -56.76 7.91
N ALA A 310 -69.71 -56.24 6.71
CA ALA A 310 -70.51 -56.43 5.49
C ALA A 310 -70.08 -57.65 4.64
N ALA A 311 -68.88 -58.20 4.86
CA ALA A 311 -68.29 -59.27 4.05
C ALA A 311 -68.11 -60.61 4.80
N ALA A 312 -69.01 -60.94 5.75
CA ALA A 312 -69.12 -62.29 6.30
C ALA A 312 -69.73 -63.26 5.26
N SER A 313 -69.00 -63.48 4.15
CA SER A 313 -69.20 -64.54 3.16
C SER A 313 -67.93 -64.66 2.32
N SER A 314 -67.18 -65.75 2.54
CA SER A 314 -66.11 -66.33 1.71
C SER A 314 -64.67 -66.23 2.22
N SER A 315 -63.94 -67.28 1.88
CA SER A 315 -62.86 -67.95 2.62
C SER A 315 -61.44 -67.68 2.10
N THR A 316 -60.48 -67.74 3.02
CA THR A 316 -59.12 -68.35 2.95
C THR A 316 -58.20 -68.05 1.76
N VAL A 317 -56.99 -67.49 2.01
CA VAL A 317 -55.66 -68.18 1.88
C VAL A 317 -54.48 -67.31 2.35
N LYS A 318 -53.44 -68.00 2.85
CA LYS A 318 -52.13 -67.55 3.36
C LYS A 318 -51.24 -66.89 2.29
N PRO A 319 -50.27 -66.02 2.64
CA PRO A 319 -49.20 -65.65 1.73
C PRO A 319 -47.97 -66.56 1.89
N THR A 320 -47.50 -67.04 0.75
CA THR A 320 -46.25 -67.79 0.56
C THR A 320 -45.11 -66.80 0.27
N ASN A 321 -43.94 -67.08 0.84
CA ASN A 321 -42.71 -66.31 0.71
C ASN A 321 -42.17 -66.36 -0.74
N VAL A 322 -41.88 -65.21 -1.35
CA VAL A 322 -41.23 -65.09 -2.67
C VAL A 322 -39.74 -64.74 -2.49
N PRO A 323 -38.80 -65.48 -3.13
CA PRO A 323 -37.40 -65.08 -3.18
C PRO A 323 -37.23 -63.85 -4.09
N GLY A 324 -36.32 -62.95 -3.69
CA GLY A 324 -36.17 -61.60 -4.24
C GLY A 324 -35.84 -61.55 -5.73
N VAL A 325 -36.63 -60.76 -6.46
CA VAL A 325 -36.38 -60.34 -7.84
C VAL A 325 -35.11 -59.49 -7.88
N ALA A 326 -34.13 -59.88 -8.70
CA ALA A 326 -32.95 -59.08 -8.99
C ALA A 326 -33.39 -57.76 -9.64
N LYS A 327 -33.19 -56.64 -8.92
CA LYS A 327 -33.48 -55.31 -9.43
C LYS A 327 -32.44 -54.96 -10.49
N GLU A 328 -32.88 -54.73 -11.71
CA GLU A 328 -32.05 -54.24 -12.80
C GLU A 328 -31.85 -52.73 -12.62
N TYR A 329 -30.60 -52.30 -12.42
CA TYR A 329 -30.26 -50.90 -12.25
C TYR A 329 -29.69 -50.34 -13.56
N LYS A 330 -30.12 -49.15 -13.96
CA LYS A 330 -29.67 -48.45 -15.17
C LYS A 330 -28.36 -47.68 -14.98
N GLU A 331 -27.93 -47.49 -13.74
CA GLU A 331 -26.77 -46.69 -13.38
C GLU A 331 -25.82 -47.48 -12.46
N ALA A 332 -24.52 -47.23 -12.60
CA ALA A 332 -23.45 -47.84 -11.85
C ALA A 332 -22.58 -46.76 -11.19
N ARG A 333 -22.58 -46.68 -9.86
CA ARG A 333 -21.72 -45.77 -9.10
C ARG A 333 -20.39 -46.44 -8.76
N LEU A 334 -19.32 -46.00 -9.39
CA LEU A 334 -17.97 -46.51 -9.16
C LEU A 334 -17.17 -45.59 -8.25
N GLN A 335 -16.55 -46.16 -7.22
CA GLN A 335 -15.55 -45.50 -6.40
C GLN A 335 -14.17 -46.08 -6.72
N ILE A 336 -13.29 -45.27 -7.29
CA ILE A 336 -11.97 -45.68 -7.76
C ILE A 336 -10.92 -45.11 -6.80
N ARG A 337 -10.21 -46.00 -6.12
CA ARG A 337 -9.15 -45.66 -5.18
C ARG A 337 -7.83 -45.56 -5.95
N VAL A 338 -7.30 -44.35 -6.03
CA VAL A 338 -6.02 -44.05 -6.65
C VAL A 338 -4.93 -44.01 -5.57
N PRO A 339 -3.78 -44.68 -5.75
CA PRO A 339 -2.71 -44.67 -4.78
C PRO A 339 -2.09 -43.26 -4.73
N GLY A 340 -2.09 -42.65 -3.55
CA GLY A 340 -1.56 -41.30 -3.33
C GLY A 340 -2.54 -40.15 -3.63
N ALA A 341 -3.78 -40.43 -4.00
CA ALA A 341 -4.81 -39.40 -4.22
C ALA A 341 -6.15 -39.75 -3.52
N ALA A 342 -7.04 -38.76 -3.42
CA ALA A 342 -8.39 -38.98 -2.89
C ALA A 342 -9.19 -39.93 -3.81
N PRO A 343 -10.09 -40.78 -3.27
CA PRO A 343 -10.90 -41.68 -4.08
C PRO A 343 -11.80 -40.91 -5.06
N ILE A 344 -11.71 -41.25 -6.33
CA ILE A 344 -12.53 -40.65 -7.40
C ILE A 344 -13.87 -41.39 -7.42
N THR A 345 -14.98 -40.66 -7.31
CA THR A 345 -16.34 -41.25 -7.38
C THR A 345 -17.04 -40.72 -8.62
N HIS A 346 -17.55 -41.62 -9.46
CA HIS A 346 -18.30 -41.25 -10.65
C HIS A 346 -19.44 -42.23 -10.93
N THR A 347 -20.53 -41.73 -11.50
CA THR A 347 -21.69 -42.55 -11.89
C THR A 347 -21.69 -42.74 -13.39
N PHE A 348 -21.68 -43.98 -13.84
CA PHE A 348 -21.70 -44.37 -15.24
C PHE A 348 -23.03 -45.05 -15.58
N SER A 349 -23.36 -45.12 -16.88
CA SER A 349 -24.48 -45.95 -17.35
C SER A 349 -24.15 -47.44 -17.16
N ALA A 350 -25.16 -48.28 -16.89
CA ALA A 350 -24.97 -49.72 -16.73
C ALA A 350 -24.41 -50.40 -18.00
N ASP A 351 -24.69 -49.83 -19.17
CA ASP A 351 -24.23 -50.32 -20.47
C ASP A 351 -22.87 -49.74 -20.89
N ALA A 352 -22.29 -48.82 -20.09
CA ALA A 352 -20.96 -48.28 -20.37
C ALA A 352 -19.89 -49.37 -20.26
N THR A 353 -18.80 -49.23 -21.01
CA THR A 353 -17.71 -50.20 -21.01
C THR A 353 -16.63 -49.82 -20.00
N LEU A 354 -15.80 -50.80 -19.60
CA LEU A 354 -14.61 -50.50 -18.79
C LEU A 354 -13.59 -49.60 -19.53
N THR A 355 -13.62 -49.55 -20.86
CA THR A 355 -12.81 -48.62 -21.66
C THR A 355 -13.19 -47.17 -21.38
N ASP A 356 -14.48 -46.86 -21.29
CA ASP A 356 -14.97 -45.51 -20.99
C ASP A 356 -14.54 -45.06 -19.58
N VAL A 357 -14.51 -46.00 -18.62
CA VAL A 357 -13.99 -45.75 -17.26
C VAL A 357 -12.50 -45.44 -17.29
N ARG A 358 -11.73 -46.13 -18.15
CA ARG A 358 -10.29 -45.88 -18.32
C ARG A 358 -10.02 -44.51 -18.92
N GLU A 359 -10.76 -44.11 -19.94
CA GLU A 359 -10.66 -42.78 -20.56
C GLU A 359 -11.01 -41.69 -19.54
N PHE A 360 -12.09 -41.88 -18.77
CA PHE A 360 -12.44 -40.97 -17.68
C PHE A 360 -11.29 -40.82 -16.67
N LEU A 361 -10.65 -41.91 -16.25
CA LEU A 361 -9.51 -41.85 -15.35
C LEU A 361 -8.32 -41.09 -15.94
N GLN A 362 -8.08 -41.21 -17.25
CA GLN A 362 -7.05 -40.43 -17.94
C GLN A 362 -7.36 -38.93 -17.91
N THR A 363 -8.63 -38.53 -18.11
CA THR A 363 -9.03 -37.11 -17.98
C THR A 363 -8.91 -36.57 -16.56
N GLN A 364 -9.04 -37.42 -15.53
CA GLN A 364 -8.83 -37.07 -14.12
C GLN A 364 -7.34 -37.02 -13.73
N GLY A 365 -6.41 -37.18 -14.68
CA GLY A 365 -4.98 -37.06 -14.46
C GLY A 365 -4.26 -38.39 -14.18
N CYS A 366 -4.93 -39.54 -14.30
CA CYS A 366 -4.28 -40.86 -14.21
C CYS A 366 -3.68 -41.24 -15.58
N THR A 367 -2.53 -40.68 -15.92
CA THR A 367 -1.90 -40.84 -17.26
C THR A 367 -0.93 -42.02 -17.38
N GLY A 368 -0.57 -42.67 -16.27
CA GLY A 368 0.33 -43.83 -16.26
C GLY A 368 -0.29 -45.13 -16.77
N VAL A 369 0.53 -46.18 -16.92
CA VAL A 369 0.01 -47.55 -17.13
C VAL A 369 -0.55 -48.04 -15.80
N PHE A 370 -1.84 -48.35 -15.77
CA PHE A 370 -2.50 -48.83 -14.56
C PHE A 370 -3.42 -50.01 -14.83
N THR A 371 -3.62 -50.83 -13.80
CA THR A 371 -4.55 -51.96 -13.78
C THR A 371 -5.66 -51.70 -12.76
N LEU A 372 -6.89 -52.04 -13.11
CA LEU A 372 -8.05 -51.94 -12.23
C LEU A 372 -8.33 -53.30 -11.59
N SER A 373 -8.68 -53.29 -10.31
CA SER A 373 -9.08 -54.52 -9.60
C SER A 373 -10.21 -54.27 -8.59
N THR A 374 -11.08 -55.25 -8.38
CA THR A 374 -12.08 -55.23 -7.31
C THR A 374 -11.45 -55.68 -5.98
N THR A 375 -12.04 -55.29 -4.86
CA THR A 375 -11.57 -55.68 -3.51
C THR A 375 -12.17 -57.01 -3.04
N PHE A 376 -13.46 -57.26 -3.31
CA PHE A 376 -14.15 -58.49 -2.91
C PHE A 376 -15.31 -58.84 -3.85
N PRO A 377 -15.33 -60.02 -4.48
CA PRO A 377 -14.19 -60.92 -4.68
C PRO A 377 -13.10 -60.24 -5.51
N ARG A 378 -11.82 -60.50 -5.22
CA ARG A 378 -10.70 -59.86 -5.91
C ARG A 378 -10.61 -60.36 -7.36
N LYS A 379 -10.90 -59.47 -8.31
CA LYS A 379 -10.74 -59.70 -9.76
C LYS A 379 -9.90 -58.58 -10.34
N THR A 380 -8.82 -58.93 -11.02
CA THR A 380 -7.98 -58.01 -11.81
C THR A 380 -8.49 -57.99 -13.24
N PHE A 381 -8.79 -56.81 -13.79
CA PHE A 381 -9.31 -56.68 -15.14
C PHE A 381 -8.16 -56.65 -16.16
N GLY A 382 -8.18 -57.61 -17.09
CA GLY A 382 -7.26 -57.66 -18.25
C GLY A 382 -7.86 -57.00 -19.48
N GLN A 383 -7.12 -56.97 -20.60
CA GLN A 383 -7.55 -56.32 -21.85
C GLN A 383 -8.92 -56.81 -22.36
N GLU A 384 -9.23 -58.09 -22.20
CA GLU A 384 -10.50 -58.69 -22.63
C GLU A 384 -11.72 -58.26 -21.81
N ASP A 385 -11.52 -57.74 -20.59
CA ASP A 385 -12.60 -57.22 -19.77
C ASP A 385 -12.91 -55.75 -20.10
N PHE A 386 -12.00 -55.02 -20.78
CA PHE A 386 -12.23 -53.62 -21.15
C PHE A 386 -13.32 -53.42 -22.20
N THR A 387 -13.63 -54.46 -22.99
CA THR A 387 -14.69 -54.45 -23.99
C THR A 387 -16.07 -54.81 -23.43
N LYS A 388 -16.14 -55.33 -22.19
CA LYS A 388 -17.39 -55.73 -21.53
C LYS A 388 -18.05 -54.55 -20.83
N SER A 389 -19.38 -54.61 -20.73
CA SER A 389 -20.17 -53.60 -20.02
C SER A 389 -20.04 -53.72 -18.49
N LEU A 390 -20.31 -52.63 -17.76
CA LEU A 390 -20.30 -52.63 -16.29
C LEU A 390 -21.32 -53.62 -15.71
N LYS A 391 -22.42 -53.87 -16.41
CA LYS A 391 -23.42 -54.88 -16.07
C LYS A 391 -22.87 -56.31 -16.18
N GLU A 392 -22.20 -56.65 -17.28
CA GLU A 392 -21.58 -57.96 -17.48
C GLU A 392 -20.49 -58.27 -16.45
N LEU A 393 -19.82 -57.23 -15.96
CA LEU A 393 -18.76 -57.32 -14.96
C LEU A 393 -19.26 -57.29 -13.51
N ASN A 394 -20.58 -57.26 -13.29
CA ASN A 394 -21.22 -57.17 -11.98
C ASN A 394 -20.75 -55.95 -11.14
N LEU A 395 -20.56 -54.80 -11.80
CA LEU A 395 -20.16 -53.54 -11.14
C LEU A 395 -21.35 -52.62 -10.80
N VAL A 396 -22.57 -53.11 -11.06
CA VAL A 396 -23.86 -52.44 -10.86
C VAL A 396 -24.50 -52.95 -9.55
N PRO A 397 -25.15 -52.12 -8.72
CA PRO A 397 -25.38 -50.67 -8.84
C PRO A 397 -24.24 -49.81 -8.28
N SER A 398 -23.38 -50.36 -7.42
CA SER A 398 -22.22 -49.64 -6.92
C SER A 398 -21.07 -50.59 -6.64
N SER A 399 -19.85 -50.19 -7.02
CA SER A 399 -18.65 -50.99 -6.82
C SER A 399 -17.44 -50.13 -6.48
N ALA A 400 -16.50 -50.71 -5.73
CA ALA A 400 -15.25 -50.07 -5.35
C ALA A 400 -14.08 -50.75 -6.07
N LEU A 401 -13.38 -49.98 -6.90
CA LEU A 401 -12.23 -50.41 -7.66
C LEU A 401 -10.94 -49.82 -7.07
N MET A 402 -9.88 -50.61 -7.11
CA MET A 402 -8.51 -50.21 -6.80
C MET A 402 -7.77 -50.01 -8.11
N LEU A 403 -7.15 -48.83 -8.26
CA LEU A 403 -6.21 -48.56 -9.33
C LEU A 403 -4.81 -48.88 -8.80
N ALA A 404 -4.04 -49.68 -9.54
CA ALA A 404 -2.63 -49.93 -9.26
C ALA A 404 -1.81 -49.51 -10.49
N TYR A 405 -0.80 -48.66 -10.30
CA TYR A 405 0.17 -48.38 -11.35
C TYR A 405 1.07 -49.60 -11.56
N ALA A 406 1.38 -49.89 -12.81
CA ALA A 406 2.29 -50.97 -13.19
C ALA A 406 3.75 -50.59 -12.93
#